data_AF-A0A8S2V3B3-F1
#
_entry.id   AF-A0A8S2V3B3-F1
#
_cell.length_a   1.000
_cell.length_b   1.000
_cell.length_c   1.000
_cell.angle_alpha   90.00
_cell.angle_beta   90.00
_cell.angle_gamma   90.00
#
_symmetry.space_group_name_H-M   'P 1'
#
loop_
_entity.id
_entity.type
_entity.pdbx_description
1 polymer ?
#
loop_
_entity_poly.entity_id
_entity_poly.type
_entity_poly.pdbx_seq_one_letter_code
_entity_poly.pdbx_strand_id
1 'polypeptide(L)'
;MVSGSYGIEIVPRIHDLVQVNCIYVYCADKTRHEQWSKDYSKIRSVITKRRLLVEQITEDQKIRNITEDVVPMSILNRSAVAKETTAKDISKEMGSILWFQLLIDVLLRMTHTADAKTELTKTWTKNYTGNSSE
;
A
#
# COMPACT_ATOMS: atom_id res chain seq x y z
N MET A 1 -0.20 -27.39 13.63
CA MET A 1 1.15 -26.79 13.42
C MET A 1 1.42 -26.86 11.93
N VAL A 2 1.50 -25.71 11.26
CA VAL A 2 1.85 -25.68 9.83
C VAL A 2 3.32 -26.10 9.74
N SER A 3 3.63 -27.13 8.96
CA SER A 3 5.00 -27.63 8.81
C SER A 3 5.92 -26.48 8.40
N GLY A 4 7.11 -26.37 9.00
CA GLY A 4 8.09 -25.33 8.66
C GLY A 4 8.48 -25.31 7.17
N SER A 5 8.21 -26.40 6.44
CA SER A 5 8.36 -26.47 4.98
C SER A 5 7.44 -25.52 4.21
N TYR A 6 6.31 -25.09 4.79
CA TYR A 6 5.35 -24.23 4.11
C TYR A 6 5.94 -22.84 3.79
N GLY A 7 6.89 -22.37 4.58
CA GLY A 7 7.64 -21.13 4.30
C GLY A 7 8.40 -21.19 2.97
N ILE A 8 8.97 -22.35 2.65
CA ILE A 8 9.75 -22.57 1.42
C ILE A 8 8.84 -22.54 0.19
N GLU A 9 7.59 -23.02 0.33
CA GLU A 9 6.63 -23.03 -0.78
C GLU A 9 5.96 -21.67 -0.99
N ILE A 10 5.63 -20.95 0.10
CA ILE A 10 4.85 -19.72 0.01
C ILE A 10 5.70 -18.49 -0.33
N VAL A 11 6.91 -18.38 0.21
CA VAL A 11 7.78 -17.21 -0.02
C VAL A 11 8.02 -16.95 -1.51
N PRO A 12 8.38 -17.93 -2.35
CA PRO A 12 8.56 -17.71 -3.78
C PRO A 12 7.33 -17.12 -4.46
N ARG A 13 6.12 -17.43 -3.97
CA ARG A 13 4.85 -16.95 -4.55
C ARG A 13 4.49 -15.53 -4.12
N ILE A 14 4.98 -15.09 -2.95
CA ILE A 14 4.58 -13.80 -2.36
C ILE A 14 5.68 -12.74 -2.38
N HIS A 15 6.95 -13.13 -2.58
CA HIS A 15 8.07 -12.19 -2.49
C HIS A 15 8.04 -11.09 -3.57
N ASP A 16 7.47 -11.36 -4.75
CA ASP A 16 7.34 -10.37 -5.82
C ASP A 16 6.15 -9.41 -5.64
N LEU A 17 5.22 -9.72 -4.73
CA LEU A 17 4.03 -8.91 -4.54
C LEU A 17 4.39 -7.54 -3.97
N VAL A 18 4.03 -6.47 -4.69
CA VAL A 18 4.28 -5.08 -4.28
C VAL A 18 3.64 -4.75 -2.93
N GLN A 19 2.51 -5.39 -2.61
CA GLN A 19 1.81 -5.23 -1.32
C GLN A 19 2.58 -5.84 -0.14
N VAL A 20 3.49 -6.78 -0.42
CA VAL A 20 4.34 -7.39 0.61
C VAL A 20 5.59 -6.55 0.73
N ASN A 21 5.68 -5.80 1.83
CA ASN A 21 6.83 -4.94 2.14
C ASN A 21 7.99 -5.75 2.74
N CYS A 22 7.69 -6.63 3.71
CA CYS A 22 8.69 -7.44 4.38
C CYS A 22 8.11 -8.77 4.89
N ILE A 23 8.96 -9.78 5.03
CA ILE A 23 8.63 -11.12 5.50
C ILE A 23 9.54 -11.44 6.71
N TYR A 24 8.95 -12.02 7.76
CA TYR A 24 9.67 -12.53 8.93
C TYR A 24 9.43 -14.03 9.04
N VAL A 25 10.50 -14.81 9.15
CA VAL A 25 10.42 -16.26 9.26
C VAL A 25 10.57 -16.65 10.72
N TYR A 26 9.50 -17.10 11.37
CA TYR A 26 9.54 -17.60 12.74
C TYR A 26 9.59 -19.13 12.77
N CYS A 27 10.71 -19.70 13.21
CA CYS A 27 10.92 -21.15 13.20
C CYS A 27 11.85 -21.62 14.33
N ALA A 28 11.75 -22.88 14.75
CA ALA A 28 12.68 -23.46 15.73
C ALA A 28 14.06 -23.78 15.12
N ASP A 29 14.08 -24.19 13.85
CA ASP A 29 15.29 -24.58 13.10
C ASP A 29 15.80 -23.41 12.26
N LYS A 30 16.58 -22.53 12.89
CA LYS A 30 17.12 -21.33 12.24
C LYS A 30 18.04 -21.66 11.07
N THR A 31 18.94 -22.62 11.26
CA THR A 31 20.01 -22.95 10.31
C THR A 31 19.44 -23.39 8.97
N ARG A 32 18.41 -24.25 8.98
CA ARG A 32 17.74 -24.70 7.76
C ARG A 32 17.06 -23.56 7.01
N HIS A 33 16.48 -22.59 7.74
CA HIS A 33 15.71 -21.52 7.14
C HIS A 33 16.52 -20.29 6.75
N GLU A 34 17.69 -20.07 7.37
CA GLU A 34 18.60 -19.00 6.98
C GLU A 34 19.17 -19.20 5.57
N GLN A 35 19.40 -20.44 5.15
CA GLN A 35 20.10 -20.72 3.89
C GLN A 35 19.32 -20.25 2.66
N TRP A 36 18.04 -20.64 2.54
CA TRP A 36 17.18 -20.18 1.44
C TRP A 36 16.64 -18.76 1.65
N SER A 37 16.59 -18.27 2.90
CA SER A 37 16.06 -16.92 3.14
C SER A 37 16.90 -15.81 2.53
N LYS A 38 18.20 -16.05 2.35
CA LYS A 38 19.16 -15.09 1.76
C LYS A 38 18.86 -14.79 0.29
N ASP A 39 18.16 -15.69 -0.38
CA ASP A 39 17.81 -15.53 -1.80
C ASP A 39 16.65 -14.53 -1.99
N TYR A 40 15.97 -14.12 -0.91
CA TYR A 40 14.80 -13.24 -0.96
C TYR A 40 15.05 -11.92 -0.22
N SER A 41 15.19 -10.83 -0.97
CA SER A 41 15.46 -9.48 -0.44
C SER A 41 14.43 -8.97 0.56
N LYS A 42 13.18 -9.44 0.47
CA LYS A 42 12.09 -9.04 1.39
C LYS A 42 12.09 -9.82 2.70
N ILE A 43 12.88 -10.89 2.83
CA ILE A 43 13.02 -11.56 4.12
C ILE A 43 13.97 -10.75 4.98
N ARG A 44 13.44 -10.21 6.09
CA ARG A 44 14.21 -9.37 6.98
C ARG A 44 15.00 -10.15 8.00
N SER A 45 14.45 -11.26 8.49
CA SER A 45 15.10 -12.08 9.51
C SER A 45 14.44 -13.45 9.69
N VAL A 46 15.26 -14.40 10.11
CA VAL A 46 14.86 -15.74 10.58
C VAL A 46 15.02 -15.78 12.10
N ILE A 47 13.91 -15.97 12.82
CA ILE A 47 13.80 -15.72 14.24
C ILE A 47 13.29 -16.96 14.96
N THR A 48 13.94 -17.33 16.06
CA THR A 48 13.60 -18.53 16.86
C THR A 48 12.82 -18.24 18.12
N LYS A 49 12.89 -17.01 18.63
CA LYS A 49 12.24 -16.61 19.87
C LYS A 49 11.15 -15.60 19.57
N ARG A 50 9.93 -15.87 20.05
CA ARG A 50 8.77 -14.98 19.91
C ARG A 50 9.07 -13.55 20.36
N ARG A 51 9.78 -13.39 21.49
CA ARG A 51 10.16 -12.07 22.01
C ARG A 51 10.96 -11.26 20.99
N LEU A 52 11.97 -11.88 20.37
CA LEU A 52 12.80 -11.24 19.36
C LEU A 52 12.01 -10.90 18.09
N LEU A 53 11.01 -11.71 17.73
CA LEU A 53 10.13 -11.43 16.60
C LEU A 53 9.31 -10.16 16.85
N VAL A 54 8.70 -10.05 18.04
CA VAL A 54 7.90 -8.88 18.41
C VAL A 54 8.77 -7.63 18.50
N GLU A 55 9.95 -7.73 19.11
CA GLU A 55 10.91 -6.62 19.20
C GLU A 55 11.33 -6.12 17.82
N GLN A 56 11.73 -7.04 16.93
CA GLN A 56 12.16 -6.67 15.59
C GLN A 56 11.03 -6.04 14.79
N ILE A 57 9.81 -6.61 14.80
CA ILE A 57 8.65 -6.00 14.14
C ILE A 57 8.36 -4.59 14.69
N THR A 58 8.47 -4.41 16.00
CA THR A 58 8.19 -3.13 16.66
C THR A 58 9.21 -2.06 16.27
N GLU A 59 10.50 -2.39 16.27
CA GLU A 59 11.57 -1.49 15.82
C GLU A 59 11.38 -1.11 14.35
N ASP A 60 11.07 -2.12 13.54
CA ASP A 60 10.86 -1.99 12.11
C ASP A 60 9.63 -1.14 11.75
N GLN A 61 8.60 -1.17 12.59
CA GLN A 61 7.44 -0.30 12.48
C GLN A 61 7.75 1.12 12.93
N LYS A 62 8.55 1.33 13.98
CA LYS A 62 8.96 2.67 14.40
C LYS A 62 9.74 3.39 13.30
N ILE A 63 10.70 2.70 12.68
CA ILE A 63 11.48 3.26 11.56
C ILE A 63 10.54 3.57 10.38
N ARG A 64 9.62 2.67 10.04
CA ARG A 64 8.66 2.90 8.95
C ARG A 64 7.69 4.04 9.22
N ASN A 65 7.16 4.17 10.43
CA ASN A 65 6.30 5.30 10.77
C ASN A 65 7.05 6.63 10.62
N ILE A 66 8.37 6.66 10.82
CA ILE A 66 9.17 7.87 10.60
C ILE A 66 9.38 8.16 9.10
N THR A 67 9.55 7.13 8.27
CA THR A 67 9.85 7.29 6.83
C THR A 67 8.60 7.37 5.93
N GLU A 68 7.53 6.64 6.27
CA GLU A 68 6.26 6.57 5.53
C GLU A 68 5.24 7.65 5.97
N ASP A 69 5.47 8.37 7.08
CA ASP A 69 4.73 9.61 7.41
C ASP A 69 4.99 10.76 6.41
N VAL A 70 5.86 10.54 5.40
CA VAL A 70 6.09 11.44 4.27
C VAL A 70 5.15 11.16 3.07
N VAL A 71 4.01 10.46 3.31
CA VAL A 71 2.74 10.53 2.49
C VAL A 71 2.77 9.62 1.24
N PRO A 72 1.69 8.87 0.87
CA PRO A 72 0.31 9.35 0.78
C PRO A 72 -0.79 8.36 1.19
N MET A 73 -1.21 8.45 2.46
CA MET A 73 -2.60 8.21 2.88
C MET A 73 -2.86 8.94 4.22
N SER A 74 -2.26 10.13 4.38
CA SER A 74 -2.38 10.97 5.57
C SER A 74 -3.72 11.74 5.62
N ILE A 75 -4.80 11.19 5.06
CA ILE A 75 -6.14 11.78 5.24
C ILE A 75 -6.60 11.63 6.69
N LEU A 76 -6.12 10.60 7.38
CA LEU A 76 -6.46 10.35 8.77
C LEU A 76 -5.34 10.85 9.67
N ASN A 77 -5.29 12.18 9.85
CA ASN A 77 -4.63 12.72 11.03
C ASN A 77 -5.44 12.24 12.24
N ARG A 78 -5.07 11.08 12.80
CA ARG A 78 -5.78 10.37 13.89
C ARG A 78 -5.95 11.25 15.14
N SER A 79 -5.14 12.28 15.27
CA SER A 79 -5.23 13.29 16.33
C SER A 79 -6.47 14.20 16.20
N ALA A 80 -7.02 14.38 14.99
CA ALA A 80 -8.25 15.15 14.78
C ALA A 80 -9.51 14.36 15.16
N VAL A 81 -9.46 13.01 15.16
CA VAL A 81 -10.60 12.14 15.48
C VAL A 81 -10.84 12.01 16.99
N ALA A 82 -9.87 12.43 17.82
CA ALA A 82 -9.99 12.37 19.28
C ALA A 82 -10.77 13.54 19.90
N LYS A 83 -11.13 14.57 19.13
CA LYS A 83 -11.94 15.71 19.62
C LYS A 83 -13.22 15.85 18.81
N GLU A 84 -14.25 15.15 19.29
CA GLU A 84 -15.66 15.57 19.27
C GLU A 84 -16.14 16.40 18.06
N THR A 85 -16.12 15.81 16.86
CA THR A 85 -17.11 16.16 15.83
C THR A 85 -17.50 14.91 15.06
N THR A 86 -18.66 14.36 15.42
CA THR A 86 -19.53 13.47 14.65
C THR A 86 -18.85 12.66 13.52
N ALA A 87 -18.44 11.43 13.83
CA ALA A 87 -17.90 10.46 12.87
C ALA A 87 -18.77 10.22 11.59
N LYS A 88 -20.06 10.61 11.60
CA LYS A 88 -20.96 10.52 10.45
C LYS A 88 -20.74 11.60 9.38
N ASP A 89 -20.43 12.85 9.76
CA ASP A 89 -20.22 13.92 8.77
C ASP A 89 -18.87 13.77 8.06
N ILE A 90 -17.84 13.37 8.82
CA ILE A 90 -16.51 13.09 8.30
C ILE A 90 -16.57 11.92 7.29
N SER A 91 -17.38 10.89 7.52
CA SER A 91 -17.50 9.77 6.57
C SER A 91 -18.13 10.18 5.23
N LYS A 92 -18.98 11.23 5.21
CA LYS A 92 -19.61 11.73 3.98
C LYS A 92 -18.65 12.58 3.16
N GLU A 93 -17.88 13.46 3.81
CA GLU A 93 -16.84 14.27 3.13
C GLU A 93 -15.57 13.46 2.80
N MET A 94 -15.21 12.48 3.63
CA MET A 94 -14.10 11.58 3.31
C MET A 94 -14.44 10.59 2.21
N GLY A 95 -15.72 10.26 2.04
CA GLY A 95 -16.20 9.50 0.89
C GLY A 95 -15.80 10.17 -0.42
N SER A 96 -16.09 11.47 -0.59
CA SER A 96 -15.74 12.19 -1.82
C SER A 96 -14.23 12.27 -2.04
N ILE A 97 -13.45 12.52 -0.98
CA ILE A 97 -11.98 12.58 -1.05
C ILE A 97 -11.39 11.23 -1.51
N LEU A 98 -11.85 10.11 -0.92
CA LEU A 98 -11.42 8.77 -1.31
C LEU A 98 -11.79 8.46 -2.77
N TRP A 99 -12.97 8.88 -3.22
CA TRP A 99 -13.39 8.72 -4.62
C TRP A 99 -12.50 9.51 -5.58
N PHE A 100 -12.17 10.76 -5.27
CA PHE A 100 -11.27 11.56 -6.10
C PHE A 100 -9.86 10.97 -6.17
N GLN A 101 -9.36 10.43 -5.07
CA GLN A 101 -8.05 9.77 -5.07
C GLN A 101 -8.04 8.47 -5.86
N LEU A 102 -9.07 7.64 -5.72
CA LEU A 102 -9.23 6.43 -6.52
C LEU A 102 -9.31 6.79 -8.02
N LEU A 103 -10.04 7.85 -8.36
CA LEU A 103 -10.14 8.34 -9.72
C LEU A 103 -8.77 8.79 -10.26
N ILE A 104 -8.00 9.57 -9.50
CA ILE A 104 -6.66 10.02 -9.90
C ILE A 104 -5.72 8.82 -10.11
N ASP A 105 -5.71 7.86 -9.18
CA ASP A 105 -4.88 6.65 -9.29
C ASP A 105 -5.26 5.81 -10.52
N VAL A 106 -6.55 5.64 -10.79
CA VAL A 106 -7.04 4.99 -12.00
C VAL A 106 -6.62 5.75 -13.26
N LEU A 107 -6.78 7.08 -13.29
CA LEU A 107 -6.40 7.92 -14.42
C LEU A 107 -4.89 7.89 -14.71
N LEU A 108 -4.05 7.88 -13.68
CA LEU A 108 -2.59 7.79 -13.81
C LEU A 108 -2.12 6.39 -14.25
N ARG A 109 -2.89 5.35 -13.96
CA ARG A 109 -2.60 3.97 -14.39
C ARG A 109 -3.13 3.64 -15.78
N MET A 110 -4.05 4.44 -16.30
CA MET A 110 -4.46 4.33 -17.71
C MET A 110 -3.25 4.66 -18.59
N THR A 111 -2.99 3.80 -19.59
CA THR A 111 -1.86 4.00 -20.50
C THR A 111 -2.06 5.28 -21.29
N HIS A 112 -1.20 6.27 -21.05
CA HIS A 112 -1.19 7.52 -21.79
C HIS A 112 -0.71 7.27 -23.22
N THR A 113 -1.63 7.08 -24.16
CA THR A 113 -1.33 7.29 -25.57
C THR A 113 -1.27 8.79 -25.82
N ALA A 114 -0.25 9.25 -26.55
CA ALA A 114 -0.11 10.68 -26.87
C ALA A 114 -1.37 11.25 -27.57
N ASP A 115 -2.13 10.36 -28.22
CA ASP A 115 -3.37 10.66 -28.94
C ASP A 115 -4.60 10.85 -28.03
N ALA A 116 -4.59 10.32 -26.80
CA ALA A 116 -5.76 10.40 -25.90
C ALA A 116 -6.10 11.85 -25.53
N LYS A 117 -5.07 12.69 -25.32
CA LYS A 117 -5.26 14.11 -25.02
C LYS A 117 -5.90 14.84 -26.20
N THR A 118 -5.42 14.57 -27.41
CA THR A 118 -5.90 15.17 -28.66
C THR A 118 -7.30 14.71 -29.02
N GLU A 119 -7.65 13.46 -28.75
CA GLU A 119 -9.00 12.92 -28.93
C GLU A 119 -9.99 13.54 -27.94
N LEU A 120 -9.58 13.70 -26.68
CA LEU A 120 -10.36 14.43 -25.68
C LEU A 120 -10.61 15.87 -26.13
N THR A 121 -9.58 16.67 -26.43
CA THR A 121 -9.80 18.07 -26.85
C THR A 121 -10.66 18.19 -28.10
N LYS A 122 -10.54 17.28 -29.06
CA LYS A 122 -11.43 17.25 -30.24
C LYS A 122 -12.89 16.95 -29.84
N THR A 123 -13.11 16.00 -28.93
CA THR A 123 -14.44 15.63 -28.45
C THR A 123 -15.08 16.77 -27.65
N TRP A 124 -14.34 17.42 -26.76
CA TRP A 124 -14.80 18.60 -26.01
C TRP A 124 -15.16 19.75 -26.96
N THR A 125 -14.31 20.04 -27.94
CA THR A 125 -14.58 21.12 -28.92
C THR A 125 -15.81 20.81 -29.77
N LYS A 126 -16.03 19.55 -30.16
CA LYS A 126 -17.20 19.16 -30.95
C LYS A 126 -18.51 19.28 -30.17
N ASN A 127 -18.51 18.95 -28.88
CA ASN A 127 -19.75 18.89 -28.08
C ASN A 127 -20.13 20.22 -27.42
N TYR A 128 -19.18 21.16 -27.28
CA TYR A 128 -19.40 22.42 -26.55
C TYR A 128 -19.30 23.69 -27.41
N THR A 129 -19.02 23.61 -28.71
CA THR A 129 -19.07 24.78 -29.62
C THR A 129 -20.47 25.35 -29.83
N GLY A 130 -21.53 24.66 -29.40
CA GLY A 130 -22.92 25.12 -29.48
C GLY A 130 -23.47 25.82 -28.22
N ASN A 131 -22.71 25.90 -27.12
CA ASN A 131 -23.21 26.45 -25.85
C ASN A 131 -23.08 27.99 -25.71
N SER A 132 -22.85 28.71 -26.81
CA SER A 132 -22.77 30.19 -26.81
C SER A 132 -24.14 30.88 -26.92
N SER A 133 -25.24 30.17 -26.65
CA SER A 133 -26.57 30.74 -26.55
C SER A 133 -27.26 30.26 -25.28
N GLU A 134 -26.87 30.87 -24.17
CA GLU A 134 -27.73 31.09 -22.99
C GLU A 134 -27.48 32.52 -22.46
#